data_AF-A0A8T1M199-F1
#
_entry.id   AF-A0A8T1M199-F1
#
_cell.length_a   1.000
_cell.length_b   1.000
_cell.length_c   1.000
_cell.angle_alpha   90.00
_cell.angle_beta   90.00
_cell.angle_gamma   90.00
#
_symmetry.space_group_name_H-M   'P 1'
#
loop_
_entity.id
_entity.type
_entity.pdbx_description
1 polymer ?
#
loop_
_entity_poly.entity_id
_entity_poly.type
_entity_poly.pdbx_seq_one_letter_code
_entity_poly.pdbx_strand_id
1 'polypeptide(L)'
;MNTRIIILINLLAVCIDRGSSNTFYAQCKKRCEDNSGDREDEIYRALMSRCLSRCTDEAFTWCKRSCHQNFESQDEKREACNDRCRSAGLKRCREDCRYGGPGCLAVCEVMYGG
;
A
#
# COMPACT_ATOMS: atom_id res chain seq x y z
N MET A 1 21.97 -7.93 29.31
CA MET A 1 21.49 -8.05 27.92
C MET A 1 21.10 -6.66 27.43
N ASN A 2 21.83 -6.15 26.44
CA ASN A 2 21.86 -4.73 26.06
C ASN A 2 20.57 -4.24 25.38
N THR A 3 19.95 -3.21 25.95
CA THR A 3 18.78 -2.47 25.44
C THR A 3 18.96 -1.97 24.00
N ARG A 4 20.21 -1.76 23.57
CA ARG A 4 20.57 -1.35 22.20
C ARG A 4 20.24 -2.39 21.12
N ILE A 5 20.21 -3.68 21.44
CA ILE A 5 19.91 -4.75 20.48
C ILE A 5 18.40 -4.80 20.16
N ILE A 6 17.54 -4.52 21.14
CA ILE A 6 16.09 -4.52 20.98
C ILE A 6 15.64 -3.39 20.03
N ILE A 7 16.32 -2.24 20.05
CA ILE A 7 16.00 -1.09 19.18
C ILE A 7 16.31 -1.40 17.70
N LEU A 8 17.40 -2.13 17.42
CA LEU A 8 17.80 -2.52 16.07
C LEU A 8 16.84 -3.54 15.42
N ILE A 9 16.30 -4.48 16.21
CA ILE A 9 15.34 -5.48 15.71
C ILE A 9 13.98 -4.82 15.38
N ASN A 10 13.55 -3.81 16.16
CA ASN A 10 12.31 -3.07 15.90
C ASN A 10 12.35 -2.22 14.61
N LEU A 11 13.51 -1.69 14.23
CA LEU A 11 13.68 -0.93 12.99
C LEU A 11 13.71 -1.84 11.75
N LEU A 12 14.29 -3.04 11.88
CA LEU A 12 14.39 -3.97 10.76
C LEU A 12 13.02 -4.57 10.36
N ALA A 13 12.17 -4.95 11.31
CA ALA A 13 10.84 -5.50 11.00
C ALA A 13 9.96 -4.49 10.23
N VAL A 14 9.93 -3.22 10.66
CA VAL A 14 9.16 -2.16 9.98
C VAL A 14 9.68 -1.89 8.56
N CYS A 15 11.00 -1.96 8.36
CA CYS A 15 11.63 -1.76 7.05
C CYS A 15 11.39 -2.94 6.11
N ILE A 16 11.41 -4.18 6.63
CA ILE A 16 11.22 -5.40 5.84
C ILE A 16 9.77 -5.49 5.33
N ASP A 17 8.76 -5.17 6.14
CA ASP A 17 7.36 -5.25 5.72
C ASP A 17 6.92 -4.12 4.79
N ARG A 18 7.38 -2.90 5.08
CA ARG A 18 7.19 -1.77 4.15
C ARG A 18 7.91 -2.06 2.83
N GLY A 19 9.07 -2.72 2.87
CA GLY A 19 9.77 -3.23 1.70
C GLY A 19 8.99 -4.30 0.93
N SER A 20 8.41 -5.27 1.64
CA SER A 20 7.63 -6.36 1.05
C SER A 20 6.34 -5.87 0.38
N SER A 21 5.54 -5.05 1.06
CA SER A 21 4.33 -4.43 0.49
C SER A 21 4.66 -3.52 -0.70
N ASN A 22 5.76 -2.75 -0.64
CA ASN A 22 6.24 -1.96 -1.77
C ASN A 22 6.64 -2.84 -2.97
N THR A 23 7.36 -3.93 -2.71
CA THR A 23 7.82 -4.85 -3.76
C THR A 23 6.64 -5.56 -4.42
N PHE A 24 5.69 -6.05 -3.61
CA PHE A 24 4.44 -6.63 -4.09
C PHE A 24 3.67 -5.64 -4.97
N TYR A 25 3.44 -4.42 -4.48
CA TYR A 25 2.73 -3.38 -5.24
C TYR A 25 3.44 -3.08 -6.55
N ALA A 26 4.76 -2.87 -6.54
CA ALA A 26 5.53 -2.57 -7.75
C ALA A 26 5.43 -3.69 -8.80
N GLN A 27 5.50 -4.96 -8.38
CA GLN A 27 5.33 -6.09 -9.27
C GLN A 27 3.91 -6.20 -9.82
N CYS A 28 2.90 -5.98 -8.97
CA CYS A 28 1.49 -6.01 -9.36
C CYS A 28 1.18 -4.89 -10.36
N LYS A 29 1.61 -3.65 -10.05
CA LYS A 29 1.49 -2.48 -10.92
C LYS A 29 2.11 -2.73 -12.29
N LYS A 30 3.34 -3.25 -12.33
CA LYS A 30 4.00 -3.57 -13.59
C LYS A 30 3.19 -4.57 -14.43
N ARG A 31 2.59 -5.60 -13.82
CA ARG A 31 1.71 -6.54 -14.54
C ARG A 31 0.45 -5.87 -15.07
N CYS A 32 -0.12 -4.92 -14.33
CA CYS A 32 -1.26 -4.14 -14.83
C CYS A 32 -0.84 -3.32 -16.07
N GLU A 33 0.29 -2.62 -15.98
CA GLU A 33 0.89 -1.80 -17.03
C GLU A 33 1.26 -2.61 -18.28
N ASP A 34 1.91 -3.75 -18.10
CA ASP A 34 2.31 -4.65 -19.21
C ASP A 34 1.07 -5.24 -19.94
N ASN A 35 -0.05 -5.42 -19.24
CA ASN A 35 -1.26 -6.05 -19.79
C ASN A 35 -2.26 -5.07 -20.42
N SER A 36 -2.20 -3.76 -20.13
CA SER A 36 -3.14 -2.81 -20.73
C SER A 36 -2.83 -2.51 -22.19
N GLY A 37 -1.58 -2.71 -22.62
CA GLY A 37 -1.08 -2.25 -23.91
C GLY A 37 -1.11 -0.71 -24.03
N ASP A 38 -0.49 -0.19 -25.08
CA ASP A 38 -0.37 1.24 -25.38
C ASP A 38 -1.67 1.81 -26.00
N ARG A 39 -2.82 1.46 -25.41
CA ARG A 39 -4.13 1.80 -25.96
C ARG A 39 -4.75 2.91 -25.12
N GLU A 40 -4.78 4.12 -25.66
CA GLU A 40 -5.40 5.30 -25.04
C GLU A 40 -6.94 5.23 -24.93
N ASP A 41 -7.54 4.08 -25.19
CA ASP A 41 -8.99 3.84 -25.07
C ASP A 41 -9.46 3.99 -23.61
N GLU A 42 -10.63 4.57 -23.43
CA GLU A 42 -11.29 4.73 -22.13
C GLU A 42 -11.50 3.39 -21.42
N ILE A 43 -11.79 2.32 -22.17
CA ILE A 43 -11.99 0.97 -21.62
C ILE A 43 -10.69 0.45 -21.00
N TYR A 44 -9.55 0.64 -21.66
CA TYR A 44 -8.25 0.20 -21.15
C TYR A 44 -7.81 1.01 -19.93
N ARG A 45 -8.10 2.33 -19.91
CA ARG A 45 -7.86 3.18 -18.73
C ARG A 45 -8.69 2.74 -17.53
N ALA A 46 -9.95 2.37 -17.73
CA ALA A 46 -10.81 1.84 -16.67
C ALA A 46 -10.32 0.48 -16.15
N LEU A 47 -9.92 -0.44 -17.04
CA LEU A 47 -9.34 -1.73 -16.66
C LEU A 47 -8.02 -1.56 -15.90
N MET A 48 -7.16 -0.65 -16.35
CA MET A 48 -5.92 -0.28 -15.66
C MET A 48 -6.21 0.25 -14.26
N SER A 49 -7.09 1.25 -14.14
CA SER A 49 -7.45 1.84 -12.85
C SER A 49 -7.96 0.79 -11.86
N ARG A 50 -8.79 -0.15 -12.34
CA ARG A 50 -9.30 -1.26 -11.51
C ARG A 50 -8.19 -2.22 -11.08
N CYS A 51 -7.29 -2.57 -11.98
CA CYS A 51 -6.15 -3.44 -11.68
C CYS A 51 -5.23 -2.82 -10.62
N LEU A 52 -4.86 -1.55 -10.81
CA LEU A 52 -4.02 -0.81 -9.88
C LEU A 52 -4.67 -0.63 -8.50
N SER A 53 -5.96 -0.30 -8.46
CA SER A 53 -6.72 -0.20 -7.20
C SER A 53 -6.66 -1.49 -6.39
N ARG A 54 -6.76 -2.65 -7.06
CA ARG A 54 -6.64 -3.96 -6.41
C ARG A 54 -5.22 -4.20 -5.87
N CYS A 55 -4.18 -3.83 -6.63
CA CYS A 55 -2.79 -3.92 -6.16
C CYS A 55 -2.58 -3.08 -4.89
N THR A 56 -3.13 -1.86 -4.86
CA THR A 56 -3.04 -0.96 -3.70
C THR A 56 -3.74 -1.53 -2.48
N ASP A 57 -4.95 -2.09 -2.64
CA ASP A 57 -5.71 -2.68 -1.54
C ASP A 57 -5.07 -3.95 -0.95
N GLU A 58 -4.61 -4.86 -1.80
CA GLU A 58 -3.92 -6.07 -1.36
C GLU A 58 -2.62 -5.72 -0.60
N ALA A 59 -1.85 -4.76 -1.12
CA ALA A 59 -0.63 -4.28 -0.48
C ALA A 59 -0.89 -3.58 0.87
N PHE A 60 -2.00 -2.84 0.97
CA PHE A 60 -2.46 -2.20 2.21
C PHE A 60 -2.88 -3.23 3.26
N THR A 61 -3.69 -4.21 2.85
CA THR A 61 -4.16 -5.30 3.71
C THR A 61 -2.99 -6.11 4.28
N TRP A 62 -2.01 -6.44 3.45
CA TRP A 62 -0.78 -7.11 3.90
C TRP A 62 0.01 -6.25 4.88
N CYS A 63 0.16 -4.96 4.60
CA CYS A 63 0.85 -4.02 5.49
C CYS A 63 0.20 -3.99 6.89
N LYS A 64 -1.13 -3.81 6.97
CA LYS A 64 -1.84 -3.81 8.25
C LYS A 64 -1.72 -5.15 8.96
N ARG A 65 -1.94 -6.27 8.26
CA ARG A 65 -1.81 -7.61 8.86
C ARG A 65 -0.44 -7.80 9.50
N SER A 66 0.60 -7.35 8.81
CA SER A 66 1.96 -7.45 9.34
C SER A 66 2.20 -6.51 10.54
N CYS A 67 1.66 -5.29 10.51
CA CYS A 67 1.66 -4.40 11.69
C CYS A 67 1.01 -5.08 12.91
N HIS A 68 -0.13 -5.74 12.72
CA HIS A 68 -0.81 -6.48 13.79
C HIS A 68 0.03 -7.65 14.33
N GLN A 69 0.69 -8.41 13.45
CA GLN A 69 1.52 -9.55 13.83
C GLN A 69 2.81 -9.14 14.57
N ASN A 70 3.49 -8.09 14.09
CA ASN A 70 4.77 -7.67 14.65
C ASN A 70 4.64 -6.78 15.91
N PHE A 71 3.49 -6.12 16.08
CA PHE A 71 3.22 -5.19 17.18
C PHE A 71 1.97 -5.57 17.98
N GLU A 72 1.69 -6.88 18.11
CA GLU A 72 0.50 -7.40 18.80
C GLU A 72 0.32 -6.83 20.21
N SER A 73 1.40 -6.71 20.98
CA SER A 73 1.41 -6.18 22.35
C SER A 73 1.88 -4.72 22.46
N GLN A 74 2.09 -4.04 21.33
CA GLN A 74 2.69 -2.70 21.28
C GLN A 74 1.76 -1.73 20.56
N ASP A 75 0.64 -1.40 21.20
CA ASP A 75 -0.46 -0.63 20.60
C ASP A 75 -0.02 0.66 19.90
N GLU A 76 0.80 1.48 20.55
CA GLU A 76 1.31 2.73 19.94
C GLU A 76 2.16 2.47 18.69
N LYS A 77 2.98 1.42 18.69
CA LYS A 77 3.79 1.05 17.52
C LYS A 77 2.94 0.46 16.41
N ARG A 78 1.91 -0.31 16.76
CA ARG A 78 0.93 -0.85 15.83
C ARG A 78 0.16 0.28 15.14
N GLU A 79 -0.28 1.28 15.90
CA GLU A 79 -0.99 2.43 15.34
C GLU A 79 -0.09 3.26 14.42
N ALA A 80 1.13 3.58 14.85
CA ALA A 80 2.10 4.27 14.00
C ALA A 80 2.46 3.46 12.72
N CYS A 81 2.43 2.13 12.79
CA CYS A 81 2.60 1.25 11.63
C CYS A 81 1.38 1.30 10.71
N ASN A 82 0.16 1.24 11.26
CA ASN A 82 -1.09 1.35 10.52
C ASN A 82 -1.21 2.72 9.81
N ASP A 83 -0.81 3.81 10.45
CA ASP A 83 -0.73 5.15 9.84
C ASP A 83 0.20 5.18 8.62
N ARG A 84 1.34 4.51 8.74
CA ARG A 84 2.30 4.38 7.65
C ARG A 84 1.73 3.55 6.50
N CYS A 85 0.92 2.52 6.78
CA CYS A 85 0.20 1.75 5.77
C CYS A 85 -0.88 2.61 5.08
N ARG A 86 -1.67 3.36 5.86
CA ARG A 86 -2.69 4.31 5.36
C ARG A 86 -2.08 5.35 4.43
N SER A 87 -1.03 6.04 4.88
CA SER A 87 -0.30 7.03 4.08
C SER A 87 0.25 6.46 2.77
N ALA A 88 0.79 5.23 2.80
CA ALA A 88 1.29 4.56 1.59
C ALA A 88 0.15 4.15 0.64
N GLY A 89 -0.94 3.60 1.17
CA GLY A 89 -2.14 3.25 0.40
C GLY A 89 -2.76 4.48 -0.26
N LEU A 90 -2.91 5.58 0.47
CA LEU A 90 -3.44 6.83 -0.04
C LEU A 90 -2.58 7.39 -1.18
N LYS A 91 -1.25 7.40 -1.01
CA LYS A 91 -0.34 7.86 -2.05
C LYS A 91 -0.50 7.05 -3.34
N ARG A 92 -0.48 5.73 -3.24
CA ARG A 92 -0.63 4.83 -4.41
C ARG A 92 -2.01 4.98 -5.06
N CYS A 93 -3.07 4.99 -4.25
CA CYS A 93 -4.43 5.17 -4.74
C CYS A 93 -4.59 6.49 -5.52
N ARG A 94 -4.01 7.60 -5.02
CA ARG A 94 -4.01 8.88 -5.75
C ARG A 94 -3.25 8.79 -7.08
N GLU A 95 -2.12 8.09 -7.12
CA GLU A 95 -1.37 7.83 -8.36
C GLU A 95 -2.21 6.98 -9.35
N ASP A 96 -2.89 5.95 -8.86
CA ASP A 96 -3.72 5.02 -9.63
C ASP A 96 -4.98 5.71 -10.18
N CYS A 97 -5.56 6.61 -9.39
CA CYS A 97 -6.73 7.40 -9.76
C CYS A 97 -6.46 8.47 -10.81
N ARG A 98 -5.20 8.69 -11.22
CA ARG A 98 -4.87 9.53 -12.37
C ARG A 98 -5.64 9.11 -13.63
N TYR A 99 -6.02 7.84 -13.74
CA TYR A 99 -6.78 7.30 -14.86
C TYR A 99 -8.30 7.17 -14.61
N GLY A 100 -8.77 7.34 -13.36
CA GLY A 100 -10.15 7.06 -12.93
C GLY A 100 -11.03 8.29 -12.65
N GLY A 101 -10.48 9.50 -12.75
CA GLY A 101 -11.23 10.75 -12.55
C GLY A 101 -11.59 11.07 -11.09
N PRO A 102 -12.40 12.13 -10.83
CA PRO A 102 -12.63 12.68 -9.50
C PRO A 102 -13.30 11.71 -8.50
N GLY A 103 -14.18 10.82 -8.99
CA GLY A 103 -14.86 9.84 -8.16
C GLY A 103 -13.90 8.80 -7.54
N CYS A 104 -12.79 8.52 -8.22
CA CYS A 104 -11.76 7.61 -7.73
C CYS A 104 -11.02 8.19 -6.51
N LEU A 105 -10.70 9.49 -6.55
CA LEU A 105 -10.00 10.17 -5.45
C LEU A 105 -10.80 10.19 -4.15
N ALA A 106 -12.12 10.39 -4.23
CA ALA A 106 -13.00 10.35 -3.06
C ALA A 106 -12.98 8.97 -2.37
N VAL A 107 -12.93 7.89 -3.16
CA VAL A 107 -12.83 6.51 -2.65
C VAL A 107 -11.48 6.29 -1.95
N CYS A 108 -10.39 6.87 -2.46
CA CYS A 108 -9.08 6.78 -1.80
C CYS A 108 -9.07 7.38 -0.39
N GLU A 109 -9.67 8.57 -0.22
CA GLU A 109 -9.74 9.23 1.10
C GLU A 109 -10.57 8.42 2.09
N VAL A 110 -11.68 7.82 1.64
CA VAL A 110 -12.52 6.98 2.51
C VAL A 110 -11.77 5.70 2.93
N MET A 111 -11.03 5.07 2.02
CA MET A 111 -10.34 3.81 2.32
C MET A 111 -9.03 3.98 3.08
N TYR A 112 -8.32 5.09 2.86
CA TYR A 112 -6.94 5.27 3.34
C TYR A 112 -6.67 6.57 4.10
N GLY A 113 -7.62 7.52 4.13
CA GLY A 113 -7.45 8.85 4.72
C GLY A 113 -7.32 8.86 6.25
N GLY A 114 -7.88 7.84 6.91
CA GLY A 114 -7.84 7.70 8.38
C GLY A 114 -8.91 8.53 9.07
#